data_AF-A0AAN5Q1D0-F1
#
_entry.id   AF-A0AAN5Q1D0-F1
#
_cell.length_a   1.000
_cell.length_b   1.000
_cell.length_c   1.000
_cell.angle_alpha   90.00
_cell.angle_beta   90.00
_cell.angle_gamma   90.00
#
_symmetry.space_group_name_H-M   'P 1'
#
loop_
_entity.id
_entity.type
_entity.pdbx_description
1 polymer ?
#
loop_
_entity_poly.entity_id
_entity_poly.type
_entity_poly.pdbx_seq_one_letter_code
_entity_poly.pdbx_strand_id
1 'polypeptide(L)'
;MWYDTLLEYLSETICPSNKEKARLFISHLFKLLKENSDFGENFEPEFIFGVMVALYNYSISHENQNVTLDEFGKYCMGLIMVFSKISDDLSIYCSDFTYILSDKTILQELKIEGELAAIRKDYLKKKRTNPEVTPFVDQKDVANPFEIYKKIGELAKIDLLKDLENRTLAYLNFSVKIQTEKIADMLNDLLNRLQNQQVIVSELYQYLLIYKGKDDLFDALIFSLKRELKKLSHNFSPKTQPSSISKINLVLVPSLKLDHLPRHNPEIVNICEKLENYVFRGSNKKSSFFSAKNHCGYTKEVNEIVQRILRGDLLTAEAIFHELAKINIESRKDELILLRNDLQSEKVCVRKL
;
A
#
# COMPACT_ATOMS: atom_id res chain seq x y z
N MET A 1 11.80 6.43 1.23
CA MET A 1 10.38 6.50 0.88
C MET A 1 9.61 5.57 1.77
N TRP A 2 8.32 5.83 2.02
CA TRP A 2 7.51 5.10 3.00
C TRP A 2 7.50 3.58 2.79
N TYR A 3 7.58 3.13 1.54
CA TYR A 3 7.54 1.73 1.17
C TYR A 3 8.90 1.01 1.31
N ASP A 4 10.03 1.73 1.37
CA ASP A 4 11.36 1.10 1.39
C ASP A 4 11.49 0.21 2.63
N THR A 5 11.16 0.71 3.84
CA THR A 5 11.23 -0.10 5.07
C THR A 5 10.27 -1.29 5.06
N LEU A 6 9.10 -1.16 4.42
CA LEU A 6 8.11 -2.24 4.35
C LEU A 6 8.58 -3.34 3.39
N LEU A 7 9.15 -2.98 2.23
CA LEU A 7 9.74 -3.92 1.29
C LEU A 7 10.97 -4.63 1.87
N GLU A 8 11.83 -3.89 2.56
CA GLU A 8 12.97 -4.44 3.29
C GLU A 8 12.50 -5.49 4.31
N TYR A 9 11.52 -5.14 5.16
CA TYR A 9 10.96 -6.07 6.14
C TYR A 9 10.35 -7.33 5.50
N LEU A 10 9.58 -7.16 4.41
CA LEU A 10 9.03 -8.29 3.66
C LEU A 10 10.13 -9.20 3.11
N SER A 11 11.21 -8.62 2.55
CA SER A 11 12.33 -9.39 2.01
C SER A 11 13.05 -10.23 3.08
N GLU A 12 13.24 -9.67 4.28
CA GLU A 12 13.85 -10.39 5.41
C GLU A 12 12.94 -11.50 5.94
N THR A 13 11.62 -11.29 5.86
CA THR A 13 10.62 -12.27 6.29
C THR A 13 10.55 -13.45 5.31
N ILE A 14 10.61 -13.18 4.01
CA ILE A 14 10.57 -14.19 2.95
C ILE A 14 11.87 -15.01 2.88
N CYS A 15 13.01 -14.36 3.08
CA CYS A 15 14.35 -14.96 3.00
C CYS A 15 15.05 -15.02 4.37
N PRO A 16 14.52 -15.77 5.35
CA PRO A 16 14.99 -15.69 6.74
C PRO A 16 16.45 -16.14 6.93
N SER A 17 17.00 -16.97 6.04
CA SER A 17 18.42 -17.37 6.09
C SER A 17 19.38 -16.38 5.44
N ASN A 18 18.90 -15.43 4.63
CA ASN A 18 19.72 -14.45 3.91
C ASN A 18 19.17 -13.03 4.06
N LYS A 19 18.67 -12.68 5.26
CA LYS A 19 17.96 -11.43 5.55
C LYS A 19 18.66 -10.19 5.01
N GLU A 20 19.94 -10.01 5.37
CA GLU A 20 20.71 -8.82 4.96
C GLU A 20 20.84 -8.72 3.44
N LYS A 21 21.07 -9.85 2.76
CA LYS A 21 21.19 -9.86 1.30
C LYS A 21 19.85 -9.64 0.61
N ALA A 22 18.76 -10.22 1.12
CA ALA A 22 17.43 -10.00 0.59
C ALA A 22 17.00 -8.52 0.71
N ARG A 23 17.31 -7.92 1.87
CA ARG A 23 17.12 -6.49 2.12
C ARG A 23 17.91 -5.63 1.12
N LEU A 24 19.22 -5.89 0.98
CA LEU A 24 20.05 -5.14 0.04
C LEU A 24 19.61 -5.34 -1.42
N PHE A 25 19.18 -6.55 -1.77
CA PHE A 25 18.69 -6.87 -3.11
C PHE A 25 17.44 -6.05 -3.46
N ILE A 26 16.41 -6.05 -2.60
CA ILE A 26 15.16 -5.33 -2.90
C ILE A 26 15.39 -3.82 -2.95
N SER A 27 16.21 -3.28 -2.06
CA SER A 27 16.53 -1.84 -2.05
C SER A 27 17.35 -1.44 -3.28
N HIS A 28 18.31 -2.26 -3.72
CA HIS A 28 19.08 -2.02 -4.95
C HIS A 28 18.20 -2.13 -6.20
N LEU A 29 17.30 -3.10 -6.25
CA LEU A 29 16.38 -3.30 -7.36
C LEU A 29 15.44 -2.09 -7.55
N PHE A 30 14.85 -1.59 -6.47
CA PHE A 30 14.01 -0.39 -6.52
C PHE A 30 14.81 0.88 -6.81
N LYS A 31 16.08 0.94 -6.40
CA LYS A 31 16.98 2.03 -6.79
C LYS A 31 17.21 2.06 -8.30
N LEU A 32 17.52 0.91 -8.92
CA LEU A 32 17.71 0.80 -10.37
C LEU A 32 16.47 1.26 -11.15
N LEU A 33 15.28 0.90 -10.67
CA LEU A 33 14.02 1.37 -11.27
C LEU A 33 13.88 2.89 -11.21
N LYS A 34 14.16 3.52 -10.07
CA LYS A 34 14.06 4.98 -9.89
C LYS A 34 15.04 5.76 -10.77
N GLU A 35 16.22 5.20 -10.99
CA GLU A 35 17.28 5.82 -11.78
C GLU A 35 17.03 5.69 -13.30
N ASN A 36 16.06 4.88 -13.73
CA ASN A 36 15.69 4.74 -15.12
C ASN A 36 14.69 5.83 -15.54
N SER A 37 14.98 6.51 -16.66
CA SER A 37 14.18 7.61 -17.19
C SER A 37 12.74 7.23 -17.55
N ASP A 38 12.50 5.96 -17.88
CA ASP A 38 11.22 5.47 -18.35
C ASP A 38 10.24 5.18 -17.19
N PHE A 39 10.77 4.97 -15.98
CA PHE A 39 9.96 4.71 -14.78
C PHE A 39 9.90 5.93 -13.83
N GLY A 40 10.96 6.74 -13.78
CA GLY A 40 11.03 7.97 -12.98
C GLY A 40 11.16 7.75 -11.47
N GLU A 41 11.25 8.87 -10.73
CA GLU A 41 11.51 8.84 -9.27
C GLU A 41 10.27 8.50 -8.43
N ASN A 42 9.06 8.76 -8.96
CA ASN A 42 7.79 8.54 -8.27
C ASN A 42 6.97 7.50 -9.00
N PHE A 43 6.84 6.33 -8.39
CA PHE A 43 5.99 5.27 -8.92
C PHE A 43 4.51 5.57 -8.68
N GLU A 44 3.64 5.03 -9.53
CA GLU A 44 2.20 5.03 -9.31
C GLU A 44 1.80 4.16 -8.09
N PRO A 45 0.74 4.52 -7.35
CA PRO A 45 0.30 3.78 -6.17
C PRO A 45 -0.01 2.32 -6.48
N GLU A 46 -0.62 2.05 -7.63
CA GLU A 46 -0.99 0.72 -8.11
C GLU A 46 0.25 -0.16 -8.24
N PHE A 47 1.34 0.38 -8.78
CA PHE A 47 2.59 -0.35 -8.89
C PHE A 47 3.10 -0.79 -7.50
N ILE A 48 3.25 0.17 -6.59
CA ILE A 48 3.85 -0.08 -5.26
C ILE A 48 2.96 -0.98 -4.42
N PHE A 49 1.66 -0.69 -4.34
CA PHE A 49 0.73 -1.52 -3.58
C PHE A 49 0.59 -2.91 -4.17
N GLY A 50 0.57 -3.03 -5.50
CA GLY A 50 0.53 -4.32 -6.19
C GLY A 50 1.71 -5.20 -5.80
N VAL A 51 2.93 -4.68 -5.92
CA VAL A 51 4.16 -5.42 -5.52
C VAL A 51 4.12 -5.78 -4.04
N MET A 52 3.80 -4.83 -3.16
CA MET A 52 3.80 -5.08 -1.72
C MET A 52 2.76 -6.10 -1.29
N VAL A 53 1.53 -6.01 -1.80
CA VAL A 53 0.46 -6.98 -1.48
C VAL A 53 0.83 -8.37 -2.00
N ALA A 54 1.43 -8.46 -3.19
CA ALA A 54 1.89 -9.74 -3.72
C ALA A 54 3.02 -10.36 -2.88
N LEU A 55 3.99 -9.56 -2.44
CA LEU A 55 5.06 -10.02 -1.54
C LEU A 55 4.54 -10.40 -0.16
N TYR A 56 3.56 -9.66 0.37
CA TYR A 56 2.91 -10.00 1.64
C TYR A 56 2.13 -11.32 1.57
N ASN A 57 1.35 -11.51 0.51
CA ASN A 57 0.66 -12.78 0.30
C ASN A 57 1.65 -13.94 0.09
N TYR A 58 2.78 -13.68 -0.58
CA TYR A 58 3.87 -14.64 -0.76
C TYR A 58 4.53 -15.01 0.58
N SER A 59 4.75 -14.04 1.47
CA SER A 59 5.33 -14.31 2.79
C SER A 59 4.39 -15.13 3.68
N ILE A 60 3.07 -14.88 3.64
CA ILE A 60 2.07 -15.68 4.37
C ILE A 60 2.03 -17.11 3.83
N SER A 61 1.97 -17.29 2.51
CA SER A 61 1.90 -18.63 1.91
C SER A 61 3.18 -19.46 2.15
N HIS A 62 4.29 -18.80 2.49
CA HIS A 62 5.59 -19.40 2.75
C HIS A 62 6.04 -19.21 4.22
N GLU A 63 5.13 -18.99 5.18
CA GLU A 63 5.43 -18.59 6.57
C GLU A 63 6.38 -19.55 7.34
N ASN A 64 6.66 -20.75 6.82
CA ASN A 64 7.61 -21.72 7.39
C ASN A 64 8.63 -22.25 6.38
N GLN A 65 8.73 -21.62 5.21
CA GLN A 65 9.64 -22.02 4.16
C GLN A 65 10.79 -21.02 4.08
N ASN A 66 11.99 -21.55 3.88
CA ASN A 66 13.17 -20.73 3.66
C ASN A 66 13.36 -20.54 2.15
N VAL A 67 12.69 -19.53 1.59
CA VAL A 67 12.82 -19.19 0.17
C VAL A 67 14.26 -18.76 -0.12
N THR A 68 14.84 -19.29 -1.19
CA THR A 68 16.21 -18.92 -1.55
C THR A 68 16.25 -17.51 -2.11
N LEU A 69 17.40 -16.84 -1.96
CA LEU A 69 17.57 -15.47 -2.45
C LEU A 69 17.38 -15.37 -3.98
N ASP A 70 17.79 -16.40 -4.73
CA ASP A 70 17.61 -16.41 -6.18
C ASP A 70 16.14 -16.62 -6.59
N GLU A 71 15.38 -17.43 -5.86
CA GLU A 71 13.94 -17.61 -6.07
C GLU A 71 13.18 -16.32 -5.75
N PHE A 72 13.44 -15.73 -4.59
CA PHE A 72 12.88 -14.43 -4.20
C PHE A 72 13.22 -13.34 -5.22
N GLY A 73 14.47 -13.25 -5.64
CA GLY A 73 14.91 -12.24 -6.60
C GLY A 73 14.22 -12.39 -7.96
N LYS A 74 14.10 -13.62 -8.47
CA LYS A 74 13.37 -13.93 -9.71
C LYS A 74 11.89 -13.57 -9.61
N TYR A 75 11.26 -13.84 -8.46
CA TYR A 75 9.87 -13.47 -8.21
C TYR A 75 9.68 -11.95 -8.16
N CYS A 76 10.55 -11.23 -7.47
CA CYS A 76 10.55 -9.76 -7.42
C CYS A 76 10.69 -9.14 -8.82
N MET A 77 11.60 -9.65 -9.65
CA MET A 77 11.74 -9.22 -11.04
C MET A 77 10.43 -9.37 -11.81
N GLY A 78 9.77 -10.53 -11.69
CA GLY A 78 8.48 -10.77 -12.32
C GLY A 78 7.38 -9.85 -11.79
N LEU A 79 7.33 -9.60 -10.47
CA LEU A 79 6.34 -8.71 -9.86
C LEU A 79 6.46 -7.28 -10.37
N ILE A 80 7.68 -6.77 -10.44
CA ILE A 80 7.98 -5.44 -10.99
C ILE A 80 7.47 -5.35 -12.42
N MET A 81 7.82 -6.31 -13.29
CA MET A 81 7.36 -6.30 -14.68
C MET A 81 5.84 -6.32 -14.79
N VAL A 82 5.19 -7.21 -14.04
CA VAL A 82 3.72 -7.35 -14.05
C VAL A 82 3.06 -6.06 -13.61
N PHE A 83 3.43 -5.53 -12.45
CA PHE A 83 2.76 -4.36 -11.89
C PHE A 83 3.10 -3.07 -12.61
N SER A 84 4.30 -2.92 -13.19
CA SER A 84 4.62 -1.76 -14.03
C SER A 84 3.70 -1.70 -15.25
N LYS A 85 3.49 -2.84 -15.93
CA LYS A 85 2.62 -2.93 -17.11
C LYS A 85 1.14 -2.69 -16.82
N ILE A 86 0.72 -2.83 -15.56
CA ILE A 86 -0.68 -2.64 -15.16
C ILE A 86 -0.91 -1.22 -14.66
N SER A 87 0.08 -0.62 -14.01
CA SER A 87 -0.01 0.75 -13.49
C SER A 87 0.16 1.81 -14.57
N ASP A 88 0.80 1.47 -15.68
CA ASP A 88 1.07 2.41 -16.76
C ASP A 88 0.26 2.04 -18.02
N ASP A 89 -0.46 3.02 -18.56
CA ASP A 89 -1.17 2.92 -19.84
C ASP A 89 -0.21 2.94 -21.05
N LEU A 90 1.07 3.24 -20.82
CA LEU A 90 2.13 3.14 -21.82
C LEU A 90 2.49 1.67 -22.09
N SER A 91 2.98 1.43 -23.30
CA SER A 91 3.38 0.09 -23.75
C SER A 91 4.70 -0.34 -23.11
N ILE A 92 4.68 -0.74 -21.84
CA ILE A 92 5.84 -1.32 -21.15
C ILE A 92 6.01 -2.79 -21.60
N TYR A 93 7.22 -3.14 -22.01
CA TYR A 93 7.60 -4.46 -22.49
C TYR A 93 8.69 -5.10 -21.61
N CYS A 94 8.85 -6.42 -21.69
CA CYS A 94 9.93 -7.11 -20.97
C CYS A 94 11.32 -6.61 -21.39
N SER A 95 11.47 -6.10 -22.62
CA SER A 95 12.71 -5.49 -23.10
C SER A 95 13.18 -4.32 -22.25
N ASP A 96 12.24 -3.60 -21.63
CA ASP A 96 12.51 -2.35 -20.93
C ASP A 96 13.18 -2.62 -19.58
N PHE A 97 13.21 -3.88 -19.14
CA PHE A 97 13.87 -4.34 -17.91
C PHE A 97 15.22 -5.02 -18.15
N THR A 98 15.70 -5.09 -19.40
CA THR A 98 16.98 -5.73 -19.74
C THR A 98 18.19 -5.04 -19.10
N TYR A 99 18.09 -3.74 -18.81
CA TYR A 99 19.13 -2.99 -18.10
C TYR A 99 19.34 -3.51 -16.67
N ILE A 100 18.28 -3.98 -15.99
CA ILE A 100 18.37 -4.55 -14.64
C ILE A 100 19.23 -5.82 -14.65
N LEU A 101 19.07 -6.66 -15.69
CA LEU A 101 19.90 -7.85 -15.86
C LEU A 101 21.35 -7.54 -16.26
N SER A 102 21.65 -6.29 -16.60
CA SER A 102 23.01 -5.83 -16.88
C SER A 102 23.74 -5.34 -15.62
N ASP A 103 23.01 -5.15 -14.51
CA ASP A 103 23.61 -4.88 -13.20
C ASP A 103 24.26 -6.13 -12.61
N LYS A 104 25.54 -6.02 -12.26
CA LYS A 104 26.34 -7.16 -11.78
C LYS A 104 25.83 -7.70 -10.45
N THR A 105 25.33 -6.85 -9.57
CA THR A 105 24.85 -7.24 -8.24
C THR A 105 23.56 -8.05 -8.38
N ILE A 106 22.60 -7.55 -9.17
CA ILE A 106 21.36 -8.27 -9.46
C ILE A 106 21.66 -9.61 -10.13
N LEU A 107 22.49 -9.62 -11.18
CA LEU A 107 22.81 -10.82 -11.94
C LEU A 107 23.43 -11.92 -11.08
N GLN A 108 24.32 -11.56 -10.16
CA GLN A 108 24.96 -12.51 -9.24
C GLN A 108 23.96 -13.16 -8.28
N GLU A 109 23.05 -12.38 -7.70
CA GLU A 109 22.09 -12.90 -6.74
C GLU A 109 20.97 -13.72 -7.40
N LEU A 110 20.59 -13.38 -8.63
CA LEU A 110 19.60 -14.15 -9.40
C LEU A 110 20.13 -15.53 -9.87
N LYS A 111 21.45 -15.73 -9.95
CA LYS A 111 22.08 -16.98 -10.45
C LYS A 111 21.55 -17.45 -11.81
N ILE A 112 21.21 -16.52 -12.70
CA ILE A 112 20.54 -16.79 -13.99
C ILE A 112 21.50 -17.07 -15.15
N GLU A 113 22.82 -17.01 -14.96
CA GLU A 113 23.79 -17.25 -16.05
C GLU A 113 23.65 -18.62 -16.71
N GLY A 114 23.32 -19.66 -15.92
CA GLY A 114 23.02 -20.99 -16.46
C GLY A 114 21.77 -21.01 -17.36
N GLU A 115 20.72 -20.29 -16.95
CA GLU A 115 19.47 -20.16 -17.72
C GLU A 115 19.70 -19.36 -19.01
N LEU A 116 20.44 -18.25 -18.93
CA LEU A 116 20.84 -17.46 -20.10
C LEU A 116 21.69 -18.27 -21.07
N ALA A 117 22.67 -19.04 -20.59
CA ALA A 117 23.50 -19.91 -21.42
C ALA A 117 22.67 -20.99 -22.13
N ALA A 118 21.65 -21.55 -21.46
CA ALA A 118 20.73 -22.51 -22.05
C ALA A 118 19.90 -21.87 -23.20
N ILE A 119 19.31 -20.70 -22.97
CA ILE A 119 18.53 -19.98 -23.99
C ILE A 119 19.40 -19.62 -25.19
N ARG A 120 20.61 -19.10 -24.96
CA ARG A 120 21.58 -18.79 -26.03
C ARG A 120 21.90 -20.04 -26.87
N LYS A 121 22.13 -21.18 -26.21
CA LYS A 121 22.38 -22.47 -26.87
C LYS A 121 21.18 -22.94 -27.70
N ASP A 122 19.96 -22.69 -27.23
CA ASP A 122 18.74 -23.06 -27.95
C ASP A 122 18.57 -22.25 -29.24
N TYR A 123 18.91 -20.95 -29.24
CA TYR A 123 18.99 -20.14 -30.46
C TYR A 123 20.03 -20.68 -31.44
N LEU A 124 21.25 -20.98 -30.96
CA LEU A 124 22.31 -21.54 -31.80
C LEU A 124 21.95 -22.90 -32.41
N LYS A 125 21.09 -23.68 -31.73
CA LYS A 125 20.63 -25.00 -32.16
C LYS A 125 19.26 -25.00 -32.87
N LYS A 126 18.69 -23.83 -33.18
CA LYS A 126 17.37 -23.69 -33.84
C LYS A 126 16.20 -24.30 -33.05
N LYS A 127 16.35 -24.46 -31.74
CA LYS A 127 15.24 -24.83 -30.84
C LYS A 127 14.36 -23.63 -30.50
N ARG A 128 14.95 -22.42 -30.53
CA ARG A 128 14.26 -21.14 -30.50
C ARG A 128 14.60 -20.36 -31.77
N THR A 129 13.63 -19.64 -32.30
CA THR A 129 13.76 -18.87 -33.53
C THR A 129 13.25 -17.45 -33.32
N ASN A 130 13.94 -16.47 -33.90
CA ASN A 130 13.49 -15.08 -33.95
C ASN A 130 13.82 -14.52 -35.35
N PRO A 131 12.90 -13.78 -36.00
CA PRO A 131 13.13 -13.22 -37.35
C PRO A 131 14.41 -12.39 -37.48
N GLU A 132 14.87 -11.75 -36.40
CA GLU A 132 16.05 -10.88 -36.39
C GLU A 132 17.38 -11.63 -36.28
N VAL A 133 17.34 -12.94 -36.06
CA VAL A 133 18.52 -13.80 -35.87
C VAL A 133 18.43 -15.03 -36.76
N THR A 134 19.37 -15.14 -37.70
CA THR A 134 19.59 -16.39 -38.44
C THR A 134 20.39 -17.35 -37.57
N PRO A 135 19.87 -18.56 -37.25
CA PRO A 135 20.60 -19.55 -36.47
C PRO A 135 21.93 -19.93 -37.11
N PHE A 136 22.96 -20.18 -36.30
CA PHE A 136 24.31 -20.51 -36.81
C PHE A 136 24.32 -21.73 -37.75
N VAL A 137 23.44 -22.70 -37.48
CA VAL A 137 23.28 -23.92 -38.31
C VAL A 137 22.84 -23.61 -39.74
N ASP A 138 22.20 -22.46 -39.97
CA ASP A 138 21.66 -22.06 -41.27
C ASP A 138 22.52 -20.97 -41.96
N GLN A 139 23.60 -20.52 -41.32
CA GLN A 139 24.46 -19.46 -41.85
C GLN A 139 25.39 -20.01 -42.93
N LYS A 140 25.19 -19.55 -44.16
CA LYS A 140 26.04 -19.87 -45.32
C LYS A 140 27.16 -18.85 -45.56
N ASP A 141 27.06 -17.67 -44.94
CA ASP A 141 28.01 -16.56 -45.15
C ASP A 141 28.31 -15.83 -43.82
N VAL A 142 29.58 -15.80 -43.42
CA VAL A 142 30.05 -15.47 -42.06
C VAL A 142 30.42 -13.98 -41.98
N ALA A 143 29.47 -13.09 -42.28
CA ALA A 143 29.80 -11.66 -42.39
C ALA A 143 30.06 -10.96 -41.03
N ASN A 144 29.51 -11.43 -39.89
CA ASN A 144 30.00 -11.00 -38.56
C ASN A 144 29.41 -11.87 -37.41
N PRO A 145 30.12 -12.92 -36.93
CA PRO A 145 29.61 -13.76 -35.85
C PRO A 145 29.37 -12.98 -34.54
N PHE A 146 30.13 -11.92 -34.28
CA PHE A 146 30.02 -11.14 -33.04
C PHE A 146 28.68 -10.40 -32.92
N GLU A 147 28.18 -9.82 -34.01
CA GLU A 147 26.88 -9.14 -34.01
C GLU A 147 25.72 -10.12 -33.77
N ILE A 148 25.83 -11.34 -34.31
CA ILE A 148 24.84 -12.40 -34.08
C ILE A 148 24.86 -12.84 -32.61
N TYR A 149 26.06 -13.09 -32.03
CA TYR A 149 26.19 -13.43 -30.62
C TYR A 149 25.64 -12.34 -29.69
N LYS A 150 25.89 -11.07 -30.02
CA LYS A 150 25.36 -9.93 -29.29
C LYS A 150 23.83 -9.91 -29.31
N LYS A 151 23.21 -10.05 -30.49
CA LYS A 151 21.74 -10.13 -30.64
C LYS A 151 21.13 -11.31 -29.89
N ILE A 152 21.74 -12.50 -29.98
CA ILE A 152 21.31 -13.67 -29.21
C ILE A 152 21.41 -13.41 -27.70
N GLY A 153 22.45 -12.68 -27.27
CA GLY A 153 22.62 -12.26 -25.88
C GLY A 153 21.45 -11.41 -25.37
N GLU A 154 21.02 -10.41 -26.15
CA GLU A 154 19.88 -9.54 -25.80
C GLU A 154 18.55 -10.29 -25.86
N LEU A 155 18.31 -11.08 -26.90
CA LEU A 155 17.10 -11.92 -26.98
C LEU A 155 17.00 -12.91 -25.82
N ALA A 156 18.12 -13.49 -25.40
CA ALA A 156 18.14 -14.40 -24.26
C ALA A 156 17.72 -13.72 -22.94
N LYS A 157 18.10 -12.45 -22.74
CA LYS A 157 17.62 -11.67 -21.59
C LYS A 157 16.12 -11.43 -21.68
N ILE A 158 15.63 -11.02 -22.84
CA ILE A 158 14.19 -10.74 -23.07
C ILE A 158 13.36 -12.01 -22.84
N ASP A 159 13.78 -13.14 -23.37
CA ASP A 159 13.09 -14.42 -23.20
C ASP A 159 13.11 -14.89 -21.74
N LEU A 160 14.23 -14.71 -21.03
CA LEU A 160 14.28 -15.00 -19.60
C LEU A 160 13.29 -14.11 -18.82
N LEU A 161 13.23 -12.81 -19.13
CA LEU A 161 12.30 -11.88 -18.49
C LEU A 161 10.83 -12.27 -18.76
N LYS A 162 10.50 -12.69 -19.99
CA LYS A 162 9.17 -13.25 -20.30
C LYS A 162 8.87 -14.51 -19.50
N ASP A 163 9.85 -15.40 -19.34
CA ASP A 163 9.70 -16.62 -18.56
C ASP A 163 9.46 -16.28 -17.07
N LEU A 164 10.16 -15.28 -16.51
CA LEU A 164 9.93 -14.80 -15.14
C LEU A 164 8.55 -14.14 -14.98
N GLU A 165 8.15 -13.27 -15.90
CA GLU A 165 6.83 -12.66 -15.91
C GLU A 165 5.71 -13.71 -15.91
N ASN A 166 5.80 -14.69 -16.81
CA ASN A 166 4.78 -15.74 -16.93
C ASN A 166 4.70 -16.61 -15.65
N ARG A 167 5.85 -16.94 -15.04
CA ARG A 167 5.87 -17.66 -13.76
C ARG A 167 5.20 -16.84 -12.65
N THR A 168 5.48 -15.54 -12.58
CA THR A 168 4.85 -14.65 -11.60
C THR A 168 3.35 -14.50 -11.85
N LEU A 169 2.91 -14.32 -13.10
CA LEU A 169 1.48 -14.29 -13.43
C LEU A 169 0.76 -15.57 -13.04
N ALA A 170 1.37 -16.73 -13.30
CA ALA A 170 0.83 -18.01 -12.87
C ALA A 170 0.72 -18.09 -11.33
N TYR A 171 1.72 -17.61 -10.60
CA TYR A 171 1.69 -17.54 -9.13
C TYR A 171 0.56 -16.61 -8.62
N LEU A 172 0.32 -15.50 -9.31
CA LEU A 172 -0.79 -14.57 -9.03
C LEU A 172 -2.16 -15.08 -9.52
N ASN A 173 -2.25 -16.32 -10.01
CA ASN A 173 -3.44 -16.89 -10.65
C ASN A 173 -3.99 -15.99 -11.77
N PHE A 174 -3.10 -15.31 -12.49
CA PHE A 174 -3.43 -14.33 -13.54
C PHE A 174 -4.38 -13.21 -13.08
N SER A 175 -4.45 -12.97 -11.77
CA SER A 175 -5.29 -11.92 -11.16
C SER A 175 -4.43 -10.88 -10.48
N VAL A 176 -4.36 -9.72 -11.11
CA VAL A 176 -3.49 -8.61 -10.72
C VAL A 176 -4.26 -7.40 -10.18
N LYS A 177 -5.55 -7.60 -9.88
CA LYS A 177 -6.43 -6.57 -9.31
C LYS A 177 -5.98 -6.22 -7.90
N ILE A 178 -5.80 -4.92 -7.68
CA ILE A 178 -5.48 -4.36 -6.37
C ILE A 178 -6.79 -4.09 -5.65
N GLN A 179 -6.91 -4.59 -4.42
CA GLN A 179 -8.07 -4.41 -3.58
C GLN A 179 -7.65 -3.61 -2.36
N THR A 180 -8.33 -2.50 -2.09
CA THR A 180 -7.96 -1.61 -0.98
C THR A 180 -7.99 -2.36 0.34
N GLU A 181 -8.94 -3.27 0.55
CA GLU A 181 -9.03 -4.14 1.74
C GLU A 181 -7.74 -4.91 1.97
N LYS A 182 -7.18 -5.51 0.92
CA LYS A 182 -5.89 -6.21 1.01
C LYS A 182 -4.74 -5.27 1.34
N ILE A 183 -4.76 -4.04 0.81
CA ILE A 183 -3.77 -3.02 1.16
C ILE A 183 -3.86 -2.69 2.64
N ALA A 184 -5.05 -2.42 3.17
CA ALA A 184 -5.22 -2.05 4.56
C ALA A 184 -4.90 -3.21 5.51
N ASP A 185 -5.30 -4.44 5.19
CA ASP A 185 -4.96 -5.63 5.96
C ASP A 185 -3.44 -5.82 6.03
N MET A 186 -2.76 -5.74 4.88
CA MET A 186 -1.30 -5.79 4.79
C MET A 186 -0.66 -4.66 5.62
N LEU A 187 -1.07 -3.40 5.42
CA LEU A 187 -0.50 -2.26 6.13
C LEU A 187 -0.74 -2.37 7.64
N ASN A 188 -1.91 -2.83 8.07
CA ASN A 188 -2.21 -3.08 9.48
C ASN A 188 -1.24 -4.08 10.10
N ASP A 189 -0.97 -5.20 9.42
CA ASP A 189 -0.03 -6.18 9.94
C ASP A 189 1.40 -5.66 9.93
N LEU A 190 1.87 -5.14 8.79
CA LEU A 190 3.26 -4.70 8.61
C LEU A 190 3.60 -3.51 9.49
N LEU A 191 2.76 -2.47 9.54
CA LEU A 191 3.02 -1.30 10.37
C LEU A 191 3.15 -1.71 11.84
N ASN A 192 2.26 -2.58 12.34
CA ASN A 192 2.29 -3.03 13.73
C ASN A 192 3.54 -3.84 14.12
N ARG A 193 4.35 -4.29 13.16
CA ARG A 193 5.61 -5.01 13.38
C ARG A 193 6.85 -4.09 13.34
N LEU A 194 6.69 -2.85 12.85
CA LEU A 194 7.78 -1.89 12.69
C LEU A 194 7.79 -0.81 13.79
N GLN A 195 8.96 -0.26 14.09
CA GLN A 195 9.11 0.81 15.09
C GLN A 195 8.84 2.21 14.52
N ASN A 196 9.05 2.43 13.23
CA ASN A 196 8.95 3.73 12.55
C ASN A 196 7.55 4.02 11.96
N GLN A 197 6.50 3.43 12.54
CA GLN A 197 5.12 3.53 12.07
C GLN A 197 4.66 4.96 11.74
N GLN A 198 4.94 5.92 12.62
CA GLN A 198 4.50 7.30 12.44
C GLN A 198 5.09 7.96 11.20
N VAL A 199 6.37 7.70 10.92
CA VAL A 199 7.05 8.23 9.74
C VAL A 199 6.42 7.64 8.48
N ILE A 200 6.26 6.31 8.46
CA ILE A 200 5.67 5.60 7.31
C ILE A 200 4.23 6.07 7.06
N VAL A 201 3.39 6.15 8.09
CA VAL A 201 2.00 6.61 7.97
C VAL A 201 1.94 8.07 7.48
N SER A 202 2.85 8.93 7.95
CA SER A 202 2.89 10.34 7.56
C SER A 202 3.29 10.49 6.09
N GLU A 203 4.36 9.82 5.68
CA GLU A 203 4.83 9.85 4.30
C GLU A 203 3.80 9.25 3.33
N LEU A 204 3.18 8.12 3.71
CA LEU A 204 2.13 7.49 2.92
C LEU A 204 0.90 8.39 2.78
N TYR A 205 0.48 9.07 3.84
CA TYR A 205 -0.62 10.04 3.78
C TYR A 205 -0.31 11.19 2.83
N GLN A 206 0.91 11.75 2.87
CA GLN A 206 1.30 12.82 1.95
C GLN A 206 1.35 12.35 0.50
N TYR A 207 1.89 11.15 0.27
CA TYR A 207 1.96 10.53 -1.04
C TYR A 207 0.56 10.32 -1.66
N LEU A 208 -0.41 9.83 -0.89
CA LEU A 208 -1.77 9.61 -1.40
C LEU A 208 -2.61 10.89 -1.52
N LEU A 209 -2.23 11.98 -0.87
CA LEU A 209 -3.07 13.18 -0.80
C LEU A 209 -3.36 13.80 -2.18
N ILE A 210 -2.47 13.61 -3.16
CA ILE A 210 -2.65 14.10 -4.54
C ILE A 210 -3.75 13.35 -5.31
N TYR A 211 -4.15 12.17 -4.82
CA TYR A 211 -5.21 11.33 -5.37
C TYR A 211 -6.57 11.58 -4.71
N LYS A 212 -6.62 12.45 -3.69
CA LYS A 212 -7.86 12.74 -2.96
C LYS A 212 -8.96 13.27 -3.88
N GLY A 213 -10.14 12.66 -3.84
CA GLY A 213 -11.29 13.02 -4.68
C GLY A 213 -11.13 12.66 -6.16
N LYS A 214 -10.06 11.94 -6.54
CA LYS A 214 -9.86 11.39 -7.89
C LYS A 214 -10.18 9.89 -7.94
N ASP A 215 -10.03 9.20 -6.81
CA ASP A 215 -10.33 7.78 -6.67
C ASP A 215 -10.93 7.51 -5.28
N ASP A 216 -12.19 7.04 -5.27
CA ASP A 216 -12.94 6.69 -4.06
C ASP A 216 -12.22 5.61 -3.22
N LEU A 217 -11.43 4.75 -3.86
CA LEU A 217 -10.65 3.70 -3.22
C LEU A 217 -9.53 4.29 -2.35
N PHE A 218 -8.82 5.29 -2.86
CA PHE A 218 -7.76 5.96 -2.08
C PHE A 218 -8.33 6.91 -1.05
N ASP A 219 -9.51 7.51 -1.27
CA ASP A 219 -10.14 8.39 -0.30
C ASP A 219 -10.42 7.71 1.06
N ALA A 220 -10.89 6.46 1.04
CA ALA A 220 -11.10 5.67 2.25
C ALA A 220 -9.80 5.41 3.03
N LEU A 221 -8.71 5.14 2.30
CA LEU A 221 -7.38 4.92 2.87
C LEU A 221 -6.78 6.23 3.43
N ILE A 222 -6.88 7.34 2.70
CA ILE A 222 -6.45 8.68 3.12
C ILE A 222 -7.14 9.10 4.42
N PHE A 223 -8.46 8.90 4.51
CA PHE A 223 -9.23 9.19 5.72
C PHE A 223 -8.71 8.37 6.92
N SER A 224 -8.48 7.07 6.71
CA SER A 224 -7.96 6.17 7.74
C SER A 224 -6.57 6.58 8.23
N LEU A 225 -5.67 6.92 7.32
CA LEU A 225 -4.32 7.38 7.63
C LEU A 225 -4.34 8.70 8.41
N LYS A 226 -5.17 9.67 8.00
CA LYS A 226 -5.34 10.95 8.72
C LYS A 226 -5.78 10.73 10.17
N ARG A 227 -6.69 9.78 10.40
CA ARG A 227 -7.16 9.43 11.74
C ARG A 227 -6.04 8.85 12.60
N GLU A 228 -5.26 7.91 12.06
CA GLU A 228 -4.14 7.31 12.80
C GLU A 228 -3.03 8.35 13.07
N LEU A 229 -2.75 9.27 12.15
CA LEU A 229 -1.79 10.37 12.39
C LEU A 229 -2.18 11.26 13.56
N LYS A 230 -3.47 11.59 13.70
CA LYS A 230 -3.97 12.35 14.86
C LYS A 230 -3.73 11.60 16.18
N LYS A 231 -3.90 10.27 16.19
CA LYS A 231 -3.63 9.46 17.39
C LYS A 231 -2.15 9.45 17.74
N LEU A 232 -1.29 9.28 16.74
CA LEU A 232 0.17 9.21 16.93
C LEU A 232 0.78 10.54 17.36
N SER A 233 0.30 11.66 16.82
CA SER A 233 0.80 13.00 17.17
C SER A 233 0.43 13.44 18.60
N HIS A 234 -0.69 12.96 19.14
CA HIS A 234 -1.12 13.27 20.49
C HIS A 234 -0.46 12.42 21.60
N ASN A 235 0.22 11.31 21.26
CA ASN A 235 0.91 10.45 22.23
C ASN A 235 2.35 10.89 22.56
N PHE A 236 2.87 11.96 21.93
CA PHE A 236 4.17 12.53 22.27
C PHE A 236 4.05 13.54 23.43
N SER A 237 4.16 13.04 24.66
CA SER A 237 4.56 13.86 25.81
C SER A 237 6.07 13.68 26.02
N PRO A 238 6.89 14.75 26.08
CA PRO A 238 8.36 14.65 26.16
C PRO A 238 8.90 14.06 27.49
N LYS A 239 8.04 13.47 28.33
CA LYS A 239 8.38 12.92 29.64
C LYS A 239 8.09 11.42 29.81
N THR A 240 7.73 10.70 28.76
CA THR A 240 7.49 9.25 28.83
C THR A 240 8.35 8.53 27.79
N GLN A 241 9.20 7.61 28.24
CA GLN A 241 9.91 6.68 27.36
C GLN A 241 8.90 5.97 26.43
N PRO A 242 9.18 5.82 25.14
CA PRO A 242 8.29 5.14 24.21
C PRO A 242 8.40 3.63 24.41
N SER A 243 7.73 3.09 25.44
CA SER A 243 7.74 1.66 25.73
C SER A 243 6.55 0.89 25.16
N SER A 244 5.61 1.56 24.49
CA SER A 244 4.47 0.90 23.84
C SER A 244 4.31 1.36 22.40
N ILE A 245 4.55 0.45 21.46
CA ILE A 245 4.14 0.60 20.06
C ILE A 245 2.62 0.88 20.06
N SER A 246 2.21 2.05 19.60
CA SER A 246 0.79 2.39 19.47
C SER A 246 0.21 1.59 18.32
N LYS A 247 -0.69 0.64 18.60
CA LYS A 247 -1.27 -0.23 17.57
C LYS A 247 -1.97 0.60 16.48
N ILE A 248 -1.49 0.51 15.24
CA ILE A 248 -2.12 1.06 14.06
C ILE A 248 -3.33 0.22 13.69
N ASN A 249 -4.45 0.88 13.39
CA ASN A 249 -5.65 0.22 12.88
C ASN A 249 -6.32 1.06 11.78
N LEU A 250 -5.86 0.84 10.55
CA LEU A 250 -6.46 1.29 9.31
C LEU A 250 -7.74 0.49 9.07
N VAL A 251 -8.85 1.06 9.48
CA VAL A 251 -10.18 0.51 9.16
C VAL A 251 -10.64 1.23 7.91
N LEU A 252 -10.53 0.55 6.76
CA LEU A 252 -11.23 1.00 5.58
C LEU A 252 -12.70 0.93 5.89
N VAL A 253 -13.28 2.09 6.08
CA VAL A 253 -14.72 2.17 5.93
C VAL A 253 -14.93 1.91 4.44
N PRO A 254 -15.61 0.83 4.03
CA PRO A 254 -15.78 0.51 2.63
C PRO A 254 -16.18 1.77 1.88
N SER A 255 -15.78 1.87 0.62
CA SER A 255 -16.65 2.52 -0.35
C SER A 255 -18.00 1.81 -0.23
N LEU A 256 -18.81 2.37 0.64
CA LEU A 256 -20.24 2.44 0.52
C LEU A 256 -20.53 2.41 -0.96
N LYS A 257 -21.42 1.54 -1.43
CA LYS A 257 -22.02 1.78 -2.75
C LYS A 257 -22.48 3.24 -2.73
N LEU A 258 -21.76 4.10 -3.46
CA LEU A 258 -21.83 5.55 -3.30
C LEU A 258 -23.24 6.09 -3.62
N ASP A 259 -24.07 5.25 -4.23
CA ASP A 259 -25.47 5.51 -4.56
C ASP A 259 -26.45 5.32 -3.39
N HIS A 260 -26.04 4.69 -2.29
CA HIS A 260 -26.96 4.29 -1.21
C HIS A 260 -26.55 4.69 0.20
N LEU A 261 -25.40 5.33 0.39
CA LEU A 261 -25.05 5.87 1.71
C LEU A 261 -24.85 7.39 1.65
N PRO A 262 -25.45 8.13 2.58
CA PRO A 262 -25.44 9.58 2.65
C PRO A 262 -24.12 10.14 3.19
N ARG A 263 -22.99 9.48 2.92
CA ARG A 263 -21.65 10.01 3.23
C ARG A 263 -21.17 11.06 2.25
N HIS A 264 -21.95 11.37 1.22
CA HIS A 264 -21.85 12.64 0.50
C HIS A 264 -22.75 13.74 1.05
N ASN A 265 -23.56 13.49 2.11
CA ASN A 265 -24.22 14.60 2.79
C ASN A 265 -23.18 15.28 3.70
N PRO A 266 -22.71 16.50 3.36
CA PRO A 266 -21.71 17.21 4.15
C PRO A 266 -22.15 17.42 5.59
N GLU A 267 -23.47 17.46 5.83
CA GLU A 267 -24.08 17.53 7.16
C GLU A 267 -23.74 16.31 8.01
N ILE A 268 -23.82 15.09 7.46
CA ILE A 268 -23.53 13.84 8.18
C ILE A 268 -22.04 13.74 8.50
N VAL A 269 -21.18 14.13 7.56
CA VAL A 269 -19.72 14.15 7.76
C VAL A 269 -19.35 15.12 8.87
N ASN A 270 -19.89 16.34 8.83
CA ASN A 270 -19.68 17.35 9.87
C ASN A 270 -20.20 16.88 11.25
N ILE A 271 -21.38 16.25 11.31
CA ILE A 271 -21.91 15.65 12.54
C ILE A 271 -20.95 14.58 13.07
N CYS A 272 -20.51 13.66 12.21
CA CYS A 272 -19.61 12.57 12.59
C CYS A 272 -18.28 13.11 13.14
N GLU A 273 -17.65 14.07 12.46
CA GLU A 273 -16.40 14.70 12.93
C GLU A 273 -16.57 15.37 14.29
N LYS A 274 -17.67 16.09 14.52
CA LYS A 274 -17.94 16.75 15.80
C LYS A 274 -18.20 15.73 16.93
N LEU A 275 -18.89 14.64 16.65
CA LEU A 275 -19.11 13.55 17.63
C LEU A 275 -17.80 12.81 17.96
N GLU A 276 -16.96 12.53 16.97
CA GLU A 276 -15.63 11.95 17.17
C GLU A 276 -14.75 12.86 18.04
N ASN A 277 -14.78 14.18 17.80
CA ASN A 277 -14.06 15.15 18.61
C ASN A 277 -14.52 15.15 20.08
N TYR A 278 -15.82 14.98 20.34
CA TYR A 278 -16.36 14.85 21.69
C TYR A 278 -15.85 13.57 22.40
N VAL A 279 -15.91 12.43 21.71
CA VAL A 279 -15.39 11.14 22.24
C VAL A 279 -13.91 11.27 22.58
N PHE A 280 -13.14 11.86 21.67
CA PHE A 280 -11.71 12.07 21.83
C PHE A 280 -11.36 12.98 23.02
N ARG A 281 -12.13 14.05 23.24
CA ARG A 281 -11.92 14.96 24.38
C ARG A 281 -12.19 14.28 25.73
N GLY A 282 -13.19 13.42 25.82
CA GLY A 282 -13.48 12.73 27.07
C GLY A 282 -12.51 11.58 27.40
N SER A 283 -11.92 10.92 26.41
CA SER A 283 -10.89 9.89 26.64
C SER A 283 -9.55 10.43 27.18
N ASN A 284 -9.28 11.73 27.00
CA ASN A 284 -8.02 12.39 27.41
C ASN A 284 -8.04 12.95 28.85
N LYS A 285 -9.01 12.57 29.69
CA LYS A 285 -9.04 12.98 31.11
C LYS A 285 -8.14 12.11 32.00
N LYS A 286 -6.82 12.26 31.83
CA LYS A 286 -5.87 12.07 32.93
C LYS A 286 -5.06 13.36 33.09
N SER A 287 -5.21 13.99 34.25
CA SER A 287 -4.50 15.18 34.74
C SER A 287 -4.83 16.55 34.11
N SER A 288 -5.77 17.28 34.71
CA SER A 288 -5.61 18.71 34.98
C SER A 288 -6.66 19.14 36.01
N PHE A 289 -6.21 19.39 37.23
CA PHE A 289 -7.05 19.84 38.37
C PHE A 289 -7.34 21.35 38.37
N PHE A 290 -6.90 22.10 37.35
CA PHE A 290 -7.08 23.55 37.30
C PHE A 290 -7.48 24.02 35.89
N SER A 291 -8.69 23.68 35.45
CA SER A 291 -9.45 24.57 34.56
C SER A 291 -10.93 24.20 34.66
N ALA A 292 -11.80 25.20 34.84
CA ALA A 292 -13.26 25.05 34.77
C ALA A 292 -13.68 24.76 33.32
N LYS A 293 -13.38 23.56 32.81
CA LYS A 293 -13.78 23.10 31.49
C LYS A 293 -14.86 22.03 31.61
N ASN A 294 -15.85 22.17 30.75
CA ASN A 294 -16.98 21.26 30.61
C ASN A 294 -16.49 19.80 30.47
N HIS A 295 -17.25 18.86 31.01
CA HIS A 295 -16.86 17.45 31.01
C HIS A 295 -17.53 16.70 29.86
N CYS A 296 -16.91 15.61 29.38
CA CYS A 296 -17.46 14.75 28.34
C CYS A 296 -17.74 13.39 28.99
N GLY A 297 -18.90 13.24 29.62
CA GLY A 297 -19.25 12.08 30.43
C GLY A 297 -19.78 10.88 29.64
N TYR A 298 -20.20 11.09 28.39
CA TYR A 298 -20.95 10.09 27.59
C TYR A 298 -20.16 9.58 26.39
N THR A 299 -18.83 9.48 26.53
CA THR A 299 -17.96 9.11 25.40
C THR A 299 -18.24 7.71 24.87
N LYS A 300 -18.67 6.77 25.71
CA LYS A 300 -18.96 5.40 25.31
C LYS A 300 -20.20 5.35 24.41
N GLU A 301 -21.28 5.97 24.85
CA GLU A 301 -22.56 6.04 24.16
C GLU A 301 -22.44 6.82 22.85
N VAL A 302 -21.69 7.94 22.86
CA VAL A 302 -21.42 8.71 21.64
C VAL A 302 -20.54 7.91 20.68
N ASN A 303 -19.55 7.16 21.18
CA ASN A 303 -18.73 6.30 20.32
C ASN A 303 -19.57 5.19 19.66
N GLU A 304 -20.54 4.60 20.37
CA GLU A 304 -21.46 3.62 19.78
C GLU A 304 -22.29 4.21 18.64
N ILE A 305 -22.74 5.47 18.76
CA ILE A 305 -23.43 6.20 17.69
C ILE A 305 -22.48 6.44 16.52
N VAL A 306 -21.25 6.90 16.78
CA VAL A 306 -20.20 7.07 15.75
C VAL A 306 -19.97 5.76 15.00
N GLN A 307 -19.81 4.64 15.70
CA GLN A 307 -19.63 3.33 15.06
C GLN A 307 -20.82 2.93 14.18
N ARG A 308 -22.05 3.26 14.58
CA ARG A 308 -23.26 3.00 13.77
C ARG A 308 -23.34 3.88 12.53
N ILE A 309 -22.90 5.14 12.60
CA ILE A 309 -22.73 6.01 11.41
C ILE A 309 -21.65 5.41 10.49
N LEU A 310 -20.54 4.95 11.06
CA LEU A 310 -19.42 4.33 10.34
C LEU A 310 -19.74 2.95 9.75
N ARG A 311 -20.75 2.26 10.28
CA ARG A 311 -21.26 1.00 9.71
C ARG A 311 -22.36 1.20 8.65
N GLY A 312 -22.90 2.40 8.54
CA GLY A 312 -24.02 2.69 7.65
C GLY A 312 -25.40 2.35 8.25
N ASP A 313 -25.49 2.18 9.56
CA ASP A 313 -26.75 1.93 10.26
C ASP A 313 -27.52 3.24 10.54
N LEU A 314 -26.81 4.38 10.56
CA LEU A 314 -27.37 5.71 10.77
C LEU A 314 -27.08 6.61 9.57
N LEU A 315 -28.11 6.80 8.74
CA LEU A 315 -28.01 7.40 7.41
C LEU A 315 -28.69 8.78 7.31
N THR A 316 -29.28 9.33 8.37
CA THR A 316 -29.86 10.68 8.29
C THR A 316 -29.48 11.47 9.52
N ALA A 317 -29.41 12.80 9.36
CA ALA A 317 -29.13 13.69 10.47
C ALA A 317 -30.22 13.54 11.53
N GLU A 318 -31.48 13.36 11.09
CA GLU A 318 -32.61 13.00 11.94
C GLU A 318 -32.37 11.74 12.77
N ALA A 319 -31.92 10.64 12.14
CA ALA A 319 -31.67 9.39 12.85
C ALA A 319 -30.52 9.54 13.86
N ILE A 320 -29.46 10.26 13.48
CA ILE A 320 -28.33 10.54 14.38
C ILE A 320 -28.79 11.39 15.56
N PHE A 321 -29.57 12.45 15.33
CA PHE A 321 -30.11 13.29 16.40
C PHE A 321 -31.06 12.53 17.31
N HIS A 322 -31.86 11.62 16.76
CA HIS A 322 -32.73 10.76 17.53
C HIS A 322 -31.94 9.83 18.46
N GLU A 323 -30.87 9.20 17.96
CA GLU A 323 -30.00 8.37 18.82
C GLU A 323 -29.26 9.21 19.86
N LEU A 324 -28.78 10.40 19.49
CA LEU A 324 -28.17 11.32 20.45
C LEU A 324 -29.16 11.72 21.54
N ALA A 325 -30.42 12.01 21.20
CA ALA A 325 -31.44 12.41 22.16
C ALA A 325 -31.76 11.34 23.22
N LYS A 326 -31.54 10.05 22.89
CA LYS A 326 -31.74 8.93 23.84
C LYS A 326 -30.72 8.93 24.99
N ILE A 327 -29.57 9.56 24.82
CA ILE A 327 -28.57 9.63 25.89
C ILE A 327 -29.09 10.61 26.96
N ASN A 328 -29.36 10.08 28.15
CA ASN A 328 -29.83 10.86 29.30
C ASN A 328 -28.67 11.61 29.96
N ILE A 329 -28.58 12.92 29.71
CA ILE A 329 -27.50 13.77 30.23
C ILE A 329 -27.87 14.30 31.62
N GLU A 330 -27.24 13.75 32.65
CA GLU A 330 -27.47 14.11 34.05
C GLU A 330 -26.86 15.47 34.41
N SER A 331 -25.74 15.82 33.79
CA SER A 331 -25.01 17.05 34.11
C SER A 331 -25.20 18.13 33.06
N ARG A 332 -25.74 19.28 33.48
CA ARG A 332 -25.93 20.47 32.61
C ARG A 332 -24.63 21.10 32.09
N LYS A 333 -23.47 20.67 32.61
CA LYS A 333 -22.14 21.15 32.21
C LYS A 333 -21.43 20.21 31.23
N ASP A 334 -22.14 19.21 30.70
CA ASP A 334 -21.55 18.28 29.73
C ASP A 334 -21.44 18.95 28.35
N GLU A 335 -20.29 18.78 27.67
CA GLU A 335 -20.07 19.30 26.31
C GLU A 335 -21.04 18.70 25.28
N LEU A 336 -21.65 17.54 25.56
CA LEU A 336 -22.62 16.92 24.67
C LEU A 336 -23.89 17.77 24.53
N ILE A 337 -24.25 18.54 25.56
CA ILE A 337 -25.40 19.47 25.49
C ILE A 337 -25.07 20.60 24.51
N LEU A 338 -23.88 21.17 24.63
CA LEU A 338 -23.43 22.24 23.73
C LEU A 338 -23.34 21.71 22.29
N LEU A 339 -22.77 20.52 22.12
CA LEU A 339 -22.66 19.88 20.82
C LEU A 339 -24.03 19.60 20.20
N ARG A 340 -25.01 19.08 20.97
CA ARG A 340 -26.38 18.88 20.47
C ARG A 340 -27.01 20.19 19.99
N ASN A 341 -26.84 21.26 20.76
CA ASN A 341 -27.40 22.56 20.42
C ASN A 341 -26.74 23.16 19.17
N ASP A 342 -25.42 23.01 19.03
CA ASP A 342 -24.65 23.44 17.84
C ASP A 342 -25.10 22.70 16.59
N LEU A 343 -25.27 21.37 16.69
CA LEU A 343 -25.72 20.57 15.56
C LEU A 343 -27.20 20.84 15.19
N GLN A 344 -28.04 21.17 16.17
CA GLN A 344 -29.45 21.53 15.94
C GLN A 344 -29.61 22.93 15.35
N SER A 345 -28.75 23.88 15.70
CA SER A 345 -28.81 25.26 15.18
C SER A 345 -28.37 25.31 13.70
N GLU A 346 -27.38 24.51 13.30
CA GLU A 346 -26.94 24.36 11.91
C GLU A 346 -28.06 23.82 11.00
N LYS A 347 -28.89 22.90 11.51
CA LYS A 347 -30.07 22.36 10.80
C LYS A 347 -31.11 23.42 10.44
N VAL A 348 -31.28 24.44 11.27
CA VAL A 348 -32.26 25.53 11.05
C VAL A 348 -31.79 26.51 9.98
N CYS A 349 -30.47 26.66 9.81
CA CYS A 349 -29.88 27.54 8.81
C CYS A 349 -29.98 26.96 7.39
N VAL A 350 -29.83 25.64 7.23
CA VAL A 350 -29.87 24.95 5.92
C VAL A 350 -31.30 24.85 5.36
N ARG A 351 -32.35 24.83 6.19
CA ARG A 351 -33.76 24.78 5.74
C ARG A 351 -34.34 26.15 5.32
N LYS A 352 -33.58 27.24 5.44
CA LYS A 352 -34.01 28.61 5.10
C LYS A 352 -33.38 29.16 3.81
N LEU A 353 -32.50 28.39 3.18
CA LEU A 353 -31.97 28.60 1.83
C LEU A 353 -32.73 27.70 0.86
#